data_AF-A0A093EW36-F1
#
_entry.id   AF-A0A093EW36-F1
#
_cell.length_a   1.000
_cell.length_b   1.000
_cell.length_c   1.000
_cell.angle_alpha   90.00
_cell.angle_beta   90.00
_cell.angle_gamma   90.00
#
_symmetry.space_group_name_H-M   'P 1'
#
loop_
_entity.id
_entity.type
_entity.pdbx_description
1 polymer ?
#
loop_
_entity_poly.entity_id
_entity_poly.type
_entity_poly.pdbx_seq_one_letter_code
_entity_poly.pdbx_strand_id
1 'polypeptide(L)'
;GFLMTGIIIEEVENEKKLETRGIFEEDVIGVVFKDDFSYRLRFQSYSLMTSNDAFEHIDTCFNFSSSYCKVPAYWYVGFLSVQSSIDAALIEMKTNHSVWEEMKSISGIRLKSPLIKPLYKLDYIWFIIFTTLCFSPYMYFLSVKVIREKKKLKVLMRAMGLQDIAFWLSWSLLYTVYISITASLLTLFTI
;
A
#
# COMPACT_ATOMS: atom_id res chain seq x y z
N GLY A 1 -27.14 20.57 21.17
CA GLY A 1 -25.74 21.06 21.14
C GLY A 1 -25.12 20.70 19.81
N PHE A 2 -24.81 21.70 18.98
CA PHE A 2 -24.26 21.56 17.64
C PHE A 2 -22.83 21.00 17.68
N LEU A 3 -22.49 20.13 16.71
CA LEU A 3 -21.13 19.61 16.47
C LEU A 3 -20.13 20.72 16.05
N MET A 4 -20.63 21.93 15.78
CA MET A 4 -19.86 23.09 15.32
C MET A 4 -19.66 24.19 16.39
N THR A 5 -19.74 23.83 17.67
CA THR A 5 -19.52 24.83 18.74
C THR A 5 -18.05 25.23 18.75
N GLY A 6 -17.72 26.45 18.28
CA GLY A 6 -16.35 26.96 18.17
C GLY A 6 -15.80 27.07 16.74
N ILE A 7 -16.60 26.77 15.71
CA ILE A 7 -16.19 26.91 14.30
C ILE A 7 -16.54 28.33 13.81
N ILE A 8 -15.58 28.98 13.15
CA ILE A 8 -15.75 30.29 12.51
C ILE A 8 -15.99 30.05 11.02
N ILE A 9 -17.10 30.57 10.50
CA ILE A 9 -17.42 30.51 9.07
C ILE A 9 -17.04 31.86 8.46
N GLU A 10 -16.16 31.85 7.47
CA GLU A 10 -15.73 33.04 6.74
C GLU A 10 -15.91 32.80 5.23
N GLU A 11 -16.55 33.76 4.56
CA GLU A 11 -16.63 33.76 3.10
C GLU A 11 -15.32 34.27 2.52
N VAL A 12 -14.79 33.55 1.52
CA VAL A 12 -13.52 33.88 0.88
C VAL A 12 -13.78 34.32 -0.56
N GLU A 13 -13.23 35.49 -0.93
CA GLU A 13 -13.46 36.13 -2.23
C GLU A 13 -13.09 35.28 -3.45
N ASN A 14 -12.08 34.40 -3.33
CA ASN A 14 -11.61 33.59 -4.46
C ASN A 14 -10.91 32.30 -3.99
N GLU A 15 -10.99 31.25 -4.81
CA GLU A 15 -10.38 29.94 -4.55
C GLU A 15 -8.86 30.02 -4.37
N LYS A 16 -8.17 30.94 -5.06
CA LYS A 16 -6.72 31.14 -4.88
C LYS A 16 -6.34 31.64 -3.48
N LYS A 17 -7.18 32.48 -2.86
CA LYS A 17 -6.99 32.98 -1.50
C LYS A 17 -7.24 31.86 -0.48
N LEU A 18 -8.25 31.04 -0.75
CA LEU A 18 -8.56 29.83 0.00
C LEU A 18 -7.40 28.82 -0.04
N GLU A 19 -6.80 28.60 -1.21
CA GLU A 19 -5.62 27.73 -1.38
C GLU A 19 -4.43 28.23 -0.58
N THR A 20 -4.17 29.53 -0.64
CA THR A 20 -3.07 30.14 0.10
C THR A 20 -3.27 29.94 1.61
N ARG A 21 -4.47 30.22 2.12
CA ARG A 21 -4.80 29.99 3.54
C ARG A 21 -4.69 28.52 3.94
N GLY A 22 -5.23 27.60 3.15
CA GLY A 22 -5.15 26.16 3.46
C GLY A 22 -3.73 25.57 3.44
N ILE A 23 -2.73 26.31 2.93
CA ILE A 23 -1.31 25.93 3.04
C ILE A 23 -0.69 26.45 4.34
N PHE A 24 -1.05 27.66 4.77
CA PHE A 24 -0.42 28.35 5.91
C PHE A 24 -1.17 28.19 7.24
N GLU A 25 -2.47 27.90 7.21
CA GLU A 25 -3.34 27.80 8.37
C GLU A 25 -3.78 26.35 8.56
N GLU A 26 -3.42 25.75 9.70
CA GLU A 26 -3.61 24.31 9.93
C GLU A 26 -5.05 23.90 10.24
N ASP A 27 -5.85 24.85 10.75
CA ASP A 27 -7.20 24.61 11.24
C ASP A 27 -8.29 25.07 10.26
N VAL A 28 -7.93 25.34 9.00
CA VAL A 28 -8.87 25.83 7.98
C VAL A 28 -9.25 24.72 7.01
N ILE A 29 -10.56 24.47 6.93
CA ILE A 29 -11.16 23.56 5.94
C ILE A 29 -11.81 24.41 4.87
N GLY A 30 -11.33 24.29 3.64
CA GLY A 30 -11.89 25.00 2.51
C GLY A 30 -13.08 24.25 1.90
N VAL A 31 -14.16 24.98 1.59
CA VAL A 31 -15.33 24.43 0.88
C VAL A 31 -15.54 25.23 -0.39
N VAL A 32 -15.50 24.56 -1.54
CA VAL A 32 -15.72 25.18 -2.87
C VAL A 32 -16.97 24.58 -3.48
N PHE A 33 -18.07 25.33 -3.49
CA PHE A 33 -19.29 24.95 -4.18
C PHE A 33 -19.12 25.15 -5.70
N LYS A 34 -19.51 24.14 -6.46
CA LYS A 34 -19.58 24.18 -7.93
C LYS A 34 -20.99 24.42 -8.42
N ASP A 35 -21.93 23.74 -7.79
CA ASP A 35 -23.35 23.77 -8.08
C ASP A 35 -24.11 23.69 -6.74
N ASP A 36 -25.43 23.87 -6.77
CA ASP A 36 -26.29 23.80 -5.57
C ASP A 36 -26.10 22.50 -4.77
N PHE A 37 -25.75 21.39 -5.43
CA PHE A 37 -25.56 20.07 -4.81
C PHE A 37 -24.14 19.51 -4.95
N SER A 38 -23.20 20.28 -5.51
CA SER A 38 -21.84 19.81 -5.76
C SER A 38 -20.84 20.72 -5.07
N TYR A 39 -20.01 20.15 -4.20
CA TYR A 39 -18.94 20.85 -3.52
C TYR A 39 -17.64 20.05 -3.52
N ARG A 40 -16.53 20.75 -3.30
CA ARG A 40 -15.21 20.18 -3.09
C ARG A 40 -14.67 20.64 -1.75
N LEU A 41 -14.29 19.69 -0.91
CA LEU A 41 -13.57 19.98 0.31
C LEU A 41 -12.07 20.03 0.03
N ARG A 42 -11.41 21.05 0.58
CA ARG A 42 -9.97 21.25 0.51
C ARG A 42 -9.43 21.20 1.92
N PHE A 43 -8.60 20.18 2.16
CA PHE A 43 -7.85 20.02 3.39
C PHE A 43 -6.37 20.13 3.07
N GLN A 44 -5.58 20.42 4.09
CA GLN A 44 -4.14 20.49 3.97
C GLN A 44 -3.54 19.13 3.58
N SER A 45 -2.52 19.16 2.72
CA SER A 45 -1.98 17.95 2.08
C SER A 45 -1.42 16.91 3.06
N TYR A 46 -1.07 17.29 4.28
CA TYR A 46 -0.56 16.35 5.29
C TYR A 46 -1.66 15.77 6.19
N SER A 47 -2.85 16.37 6.22
CA SER A 47 -3.92 15.97 7.14
C SER A 47 -4.82 14.87 6.56
N LEU A 48 -4.84 14.70 5.23
CA LEU A 48 -5.57 13.62 4.57
C LEU A 48 -4.64 12.59 3.93
N MET A 49 -4.87 11.31 4.23
CA MET A 49 -4.22 10.19 3.54
C MET A 49 -4.71 10.13 2.10
N THR A 50 -3.81 10.21 1.11
CA THR A 50 -4.17 10.09 -0.31
C THR A 50 -5.05 8.86 -0.57
N SER A 51 -6.29 9.07 -1.03
CA SER A 51 -7.15 8.02 -1.57
C SER A 51 -6.63 7.66 -2.96
N ASN A 52 -5.54 6.90 -3.00
CA ASN A 52 -5.04 6.34 -4.24
C ASN A 52 -5.15 4.83 -4.15
N ASP A 53 -6.07 4.24 -4.92
CA ASP A 53 -6.30 2.79 -4.96
C ASP A 53 -5.04 2.02 -5.38
N ALA A 54 -4.13 2.65 -6.13
CA ALA A 54 -2.82 2.10 -6.46
C ALA A 54 -1.91 1.92 -5.22
N PHE A 55 -2.12 2.75 -4.19
CA PHE A 55 -1.51 2.69 -2.88
C PHE A 55 -2.54 2.32 -1.82
N GLU A 56 -3.34 1.28 -2.08
CA GLU A 56 -4.10 0.54 -1.06
C GLU A 56 -3.16 -0.19 -0.06
N HIS A 57 -2.02 0.44 0.22
CA HIS A 57 -0.90 -0.04 0.96
C HIS A 57 -1.08 0.34 2.43
N ILE A 58 -0.93 -0.70 3.26
CA ILE A 58 -0.51 -0.61 4.66
C ILE A 58 -1.65 -0.18 5.60
N ASP A 59 -2.59 -1.09 5.85
CA ASP A 59 -3.33 -1.06 7.12
C ASP A 59 -2.67 -2.03 8.12
N THR A 60 -1.48 -1.66 8.60
CA THR A 60 -0.84 -2.29 9.77
C THR A 60 -1.30 -1.60 11.05
N CYS A 61 -2.60 -1.35 11.15
CA CYS A 61 -3.20 -0.74 12.32
C CYS A 61 -3.44 -1.82 13.38
N PHE A 62 -2.42 -2.09 14.21
CA PHE A 62 -2.54 -3.00 15.35
C PHE A 62 -3.28 -2.35 16.53
N ASN A 63 -3.20 -1.02 16.66
CA ASN A 63 -3.83 -0.23 17.70
C ASN A 63 -4.45 1.04 17.08
N PHE A 64 -5.68 1.39 17.48
CA PHE A 64 -6.47 2.48 16.90
C PHE A 64 -6.16 3.87 17.46
N SER A 65 -5.11 4.01 18.27
CA SER A 65 -4.57 5.33 18.58
C SER A 65 -4.14 6.05 17.30
N SER A 66 -4.38 7.36 17.22
CA SER A 66 -4.01 8.22 16.09
C SER A 66 -2.54 8.10 15.69
N SER A 67 -1.69 7.71 16.63
CA SER A 67 -0.25 7.46 16.42
C SER A 67 0.06 6.24 15.53
N TYR A 68 -0.79 5.21 15.53
CA TYR A 68 -0.53 3.92 14.85
C TYR A 68 -1.48 3.65 13.68
N CYS A 69 -2.57 4.41 13.59
CA CYS A 69 -3.62 4.21 12.60
C CYS A 69 -3.94 5.53 11.91
N LYS A 70 -3.55 5.63 10.64
CA LYS A 70 -3.83 6.85 9.85
C LYS A 70 -5.16 6.80 9.12
N VAL A 71 -5.78 5.62 8.99
CA VAL A 71 -7.12 5.45 8.41
C VAL A 71 -8.19 6.29 9.13
N PRO A 72 -8.30 6.28 10.48
CA PRO A 72 -9.28 7.10 11.17
C PRO A 72 -8.92 8.60 11.22
N ALA A 73 -7.79 9.03 10.63
CA ALA A 73 -7.43 10.45 10.58
C ALA A 73 -8.52 11.30 9.95
N TYR A 74 -9.22 10.78 8.93
CA TYR A 74 -10.39 11.44 8.33
C TYR A 74 -11.51 11.74 9.35
N TRP A 75 -11.71 10.90 10.35
CA TRP A 75 -12.69 11.16 11.42
C TRP A 75 -12.19 12.23 12.39
N TYR A 76 -10.92 12.17 12.79
CA TYR A 76 -10.35 13.08 13.79
C TYR A 76 -10.07 14.49 13.24
N VAL A 77 -9.78 14.63 11.94
CA VAL A 77 -9.50 15.90 11.26
C VAL A 77 -10.80 16.65 10.91
N GLY A 78 -11.98 16.07 11.20
CA GLY A 78 -13.26 16.75 11.03
C GLY A 78 -13.86 16.66 9.61
N PHE A 79 -13.29 15.84 8.71
CA PHE A 79 -13.84 15.61 7.37
C PHE A 79 -15.29 15.13 7.45
N LEU A 80 -15.56 14.10 8.25
CA LEU A 80 -16.91 13.57 8.38
C LEU A 80 -17.86 14.61 9.00
N SER A 81 -17.40 15.38 9.98
CA SER A 81 -18.23 16.40 10.65
C SER A 81 -18.62 17.53 9.69
N VAL A 82 -17.69 18.01 8.87
CA VAL A 82 -17.98 19.03 7.85
C VAL A 82 -18.89 18.45 6.77
N GLN A 83 -18.60 17.25 6.27
CA GLN A 83 -19.43 16.58 5.26
C GLN A 83 -20.88 16.39 5.75
N SER A 84 -21.08 15.85 6.95
CA SER A 84 -22.41 15.66 7.51
C SER A 84 -23.13 16.99 7.77
N SER A 85 -22.42 18.04 8.16
CA SER A 85 -23.04 19.36 8.37
C SER A 85 -23.53 19.98 7.05
N ILE A 86 -22.72 19.90 5.99
CA ILE A 86 -23.08 20.39 4.66
C ILE A 86 -24.24 19.57 4.08
N ASP A 87 -24.15 18.24 4.16
CA ASP A 87 -25.17 17.35 3.61
C ASP A 87 -26.52 17.52 4.35
N ALA A 88 -26.50 17.71 5.68
CA ALA A 88 -27.71 18.02 6.44
C ALA A 88 -28.34 19.35 6.00
N ALA A 89 -27.53 20.40 5.83
CA ALA A 89 -28.00 21.71 5.38
C ALA A 89 -28.58 21.66 3.96
N LEU A 90 -27.95 20.90 3.07
CA LEU A 90 -28.39 20.74 1.68
C LEU A 90 -29.72 19.97 1.60
N ILE A 91 -29.88 18.92 2.40
CA ILE A 91 -31.13 18.17 2.48
C ILE A 91 -32.23 19.05 3.05
N GLU A 92 -31.95 19.81 4.12
CA GLU A 92 -32.90 20.73 4.72
C GLU A 92 -33.35 21.80 3.72
N MET A 93 -32.41 22.40 2.98
CA MET A 93 -32.70 23.37 1.93
C MET A 93 -33.62 22.81 0.83
N LYS A 94 -33.43 21.55 0.43
CA LYS A 94 -34.17 20.95 -0.68
C LYS A 94 -35.52 20.36 -0.28
N THR A 95 -35.59 19.78 0.91
CA THR A 95 -36.77 19.02 1.39
C THR A 95 -37.63 19.81 2.37
N ASN A 96 -37.13 20.96 2.84
CA ASN A 96 -37.74 21.76 3.92
C ASN A 96 -37.97 20.93 5.21
N HIS A 97 -37.13 19.90 5.40
CA HIS A 97 -37.15 19.00 6.54
C HIS A 97 -35.73 18.89 7.12
N SER A 98 -35.57 19.26 8.39
CA SER A 98 -34.26 19.19 9.04
C SER A 98 -33.92 17.75 9.41
N VAL A 99 -32.75 17.31 8.95
CA VAL A 99 -32.21 15.96 9.21
C VAL A 99 -31.04 15.99 10.19
N TRP A 100 -30.89 17.09 10.95
CA TRP A 100 -29.73 17.32 11.82
C TRP A 100 -29.58 16.26 12.92
N GLU A 101 -30.66 15.91 13.61
CA GLU A 101 -30.62 14.91 14.68
C GLU A 101 -30.32 13.50 14.14
N GLU A 102 -30.82 13.18 12.95
CA GLU A 102 -30.53 11.93 12.25
C GLU A 102 -29.06 11.86 11.86
N MET A 103 -28.53 12.93 11.24
CA MET A 103 -27.11 13.03 10.87
C MET A 103 -26.17 12.95 12.07
N LYS A 104 -26.53 13.58 13.19
CA LYS A 104 -25.75 13.51 14.44
C LYS A 104 -25.69 12.09 15.01
N SER A 105 -26.72 11.28 14.76
CA SER A 105 -26.76 9.88 15.19
C SER A 105 -25.95 8.93 14.29
N ILE A 106 -25.52 9.39 13.11
CA ILE A 106 -24.69 8.60 12.20
C ILE A 106 -23.34 8.37 12.85
N SER A 107 -23.06 7.12 13.17
CA SER A 107 -21.75 6.67 13.61
C SER A 107 -21.12 5.79 12.54
N GLY A 108 -19.85 6.05 12.25
CA GLY A 108 -19.07 5.17 11.39
C GLY A 108 -18.73 3.89 12.16
N ILE A 109 -19.23 2.74 11.71
CA ILE A 109 -18.81 1.43 12.22
C ILE A 109 -17.82 0.83 11.23
N ARG A 110 -16.58 0.58 11.67
CA ARG A 110 -15.61 -0.13 10.84
C ARG A 110 -15.92 -1.62 10.86
N LEU A 111 -16.20 -2.18 9.68
CA LEU A 111 -16.22 -3.63 9.51
C LEU A 111 -14.82 -4.19 9.75
N LYS A 112 -14.73 -5.37 10.39
CA LYS A 112 -13.46 -6.04 10.63
C LYS A 112 -12.75 -6.29 9.30
N SER A 113 -11.68 -5.54 9.05
CA SER A 113 -10.81 -5.79 7.91
C SER A 113 -10.06 -7.11 8.13
N PRO A 114 -9.79 -7.89 7.07
CA PRO A 114 -9.00 -9.09 7.19
C PRO A 114 -7.62 -8.76 7.79
N LEU A 115 -7.16 -9.60 8.72
CA LEU A 115 -5.92 -9.41 9.48
C LEU A 115 -4.66 -9.36 8.59
N ILE A 116 -4.80 -9.67 7.30
CA ILE A 116 -3.72 -9.85 6.34
C ILE A 116 -4.16 -9.13 5.06
N LYS A 117 -3.81 -7.85 4.91
CA LYS A 117 -3.65 -7.26 3.58
C LYS A 117 -2.18 -7.48 3.18
N PRO A 118 -1.90 -8.04 1.99
CA PRO A 118 -0.54 -8.37 1.61
C PRO A 118 0.29 -7.09 1.40
N LEU A 119 1.10 -6.76 2.39
CA LEU A 119 2.19 -5.78 2.34
C LEU A 119 3.33 -6.32 1.46
N TYR A 120 3.09 -6.59 0.19
CA TYR A 120 4.05 -7.40 -0.57
C TYR A 120 4.21 -6.99 -2.04
N LYS A 121 4.21 -5.68 -2.33
CA LYS A 121 4.70 -5.22 -3.64
C LYS A 121 6.10 -4.64 -3.56
N LEU A 122 6.32 -3.56 -2.82
CA LEU A 122 7.62 -2.89 -2.86
C LEU A 122 8.74 -3.70 -2.19
N ASP A 123 8.55 -4.16 -0.95
CA ASP A 123 9.57 -4.94 -0.25
C ASP A 123 9.85 -6.28 -0.92
N TYR A 124 8.83 -6.91 -1.51
CA TYR A 124 8.98 -8.16 -2.25
C TYR A 124 9.77 -7.97 -3.57
N ILE A 125 9.54 -6.86 -4.28
CA ILE A 125 10.32 -6.52 -5.47
C ILE A 125 11.78 -6.26 -5.09
N TRP A 126 12.02 -5.49 -4.04
CA TRP A 126 13.38 -5.25 -3.53
C TRP A 126 14.06 -6.53 -3.08
N PHE A 127 13.33 -7.42 -2.41
CA PHE A 127 13.82 -8.73 -2.00
C PHE A 127 14.18 -9.59 -3.22
N ILE A 128 13.34 -9.67 -4.26
CA ILE A 128 13.65 -10.39 -5.50
C ILE A 128 14.90 -9.81 -6.18
N ILE A 129 15.01 -8.49 -6.28
CA ILE A 129 16.16 -7.84 -6.91
C ILE A 129 17.43 -8.14 -6.12
N PHE A 130 17.39 -7.99 -4.79
CA PHE A 130 18.54 -8.23 -3.93
C PHE A 130 18.99 -9.69 -3.96
N THR A 131 18.05 -10.63 -3.82
CA THR A 131 18.34 -12.07 -3.92
C THR A 131 18.93 -12.42 -5.30
N THR A 132 18.35 -11.92 -6.39
CA THR A 132 18.86 -12.16 -7.75
C THR A 132 20.30 -11.63 -7.92
N LEU A 133 20.59 -10.42 -7.42
CA LEU A 133 21.93 -9.83 -7.47
C LEU A 133 22.94 -10.63 -6.65
N CYS A 134 22.57 -11.09 -5.45
CA CYS A 134 23.44 -11.91 -4.60
C CYS A 134 23.75 -13.28 -5.22
N PHE A 135 22.78 -13.92 -5.89
CA PHE A 135 22.97 -15.23 -6.51
C PHE A 135 23.72 -15.17 -7.85
N SER A 136 23.70 -14.03 -8.56
CA SER A 136 24.36 -13.85 -9.86
C SER A 136 25.85 -14.24 -9.90
N PRO A 137 26.74 -13.71 -9.02
CA PRO A 137 28.15 -14.06 -9.04
C PRO A 137 28.39 -15.54 -8.66
N TYR A 138 27.59 -16.08 -7.73
CA TYR A 138 27.69 -17.48 -7.33
C TYR A 138 27.34 -18.43 -8.49
N MET A 139 26.24 -18.16 -9.19
CA MET A 139 25.82 -18.92 -10.36
C MET A 139 26.85 -18.84 -11.50
N TYR A 140 27.49 -17.68 -11.67
CA TYR A 140 28.57 -17.51 -12.65
C TYR A 140 29.76 -18.43 -12.37
N PHE A 141 30.29 -18.41 -11.14
CA PHE A 141 31.42 -19.26 -10.76
C PHE A 141 31.08 -20.75 -10.83
N LEU A 142 29.88 -21.12 -10.39
CA LEU A 142 29.39 -22.50 -10.49
C LEU A 142 29.35 -22.93 -11.95
N SER A 143 28.77 -22.11 -12.84
CA SER A 143 28.66 -22.42 -14.27
C SER A 143 30.02 -22.64 -14.93
N VAL A 144 31.02 -21.79 -14.66
CA VAL A 144 32.36 -21.93 -15.23
C VAL A 144 33.06 -23.21 -14.74
N LYS A 145 32.96 -23.51 -13.43
CA LYS A 145 33.54 -24.74 -12.86
C LYS A 145 32.89 -25.98 -13.45
N VAL A 146 31.56 -25.98 -13.52
CA VAL A 146 30.78 -27.10 -14.04
C VAL A 146 31.06 -27.31 -15.55
N ILE A 147 31.18 -26.26 -16.36
CA ILE A 147 31.56 -26.38 -17.79
C ILE A 147 32.96 -27.02 -17.94
N ARG A 148 33.90 -26.63 -17.08
CA ARG A 148 35.27 -27.18 -17.08
C ARG A 148 35.27 -28.67 -16.71
N GLU A 149 34.55 -29.05 -15.68
CA GLU A 149 34.43 -30.46 -15.24
C GLU A 149 33.68 -31.29 -16.26
N LYS A 150 32.58 -30.76 -16.82
CA LYS A 150 31.82 -31.38 -17.91
C LYS A 150 32.70 -31.72 -19.11
N LYS A 151 33.57 -30.81 -19.55
CA LYS A 151 34.47 -31.07 -20.68
C LYS A 151 35.45 -32.22 -20.38
N LYS A 152 35.97 -32.30 -19.14
CA LYS A 152 36.87 -33.38 -18.71
C LYS A 152 36.15 -34.73 -18.58
N LEU A 153 35.01 -34.76 -17.89
CA LEU A 153 34.21 -35.96 -17.66
C LEU A 153 33.65 -36.53 -18.97
N LYS A 154 33.21 -35.69 -19.90
CA LYS A 154 32.72 -36.16 -21.21
C LYS A 154 33.83 -36.84 -22.03
N VAL A 155 35.06 -36.34 -21.97
CA VAL A 155 36.22 -36.99 -22.62
C VAL A 155 36.55 -38.33 -21.96
N LEU A 156 36.52 -38.39 -20.62
CA LEU A 156 36.76 -39.62 -19.86
C LEU A 156 35.68 -40.69 -20.12
N MET A 157 34.40 -40.31 -20.08
CA MET A 157 33.28 -41.22 -20.29
C MET A 157 33.25 -41.79 -21.71
N ARG A 158 33.62 -40.98 -22.71
CA ARG A 158 33.75 -41.45 -24.10
C ARG A 158 34.90 -42.45 -24.27
N ALA A 159 35.99 -42.26 -23.52
CA ALA A 159 37.11 -43.22 -23.51
C ALA A 159 36.75 -44.54 -22.82
N MET A 160 35.81 -44.53 -21.87
CA MET A 160 35.29 -45.73 -21.20
C MET A 160 34.09 -46.39 -21.92
N GLY A 161 33.63 -45.84 -23.05
CA GLY A 161 32.52 -46.41 -23.83
C GLY A 161 31.11 -46.17 -23.26
N LEU A 162 30.94 -45.19 -22.37
CA LEU A 162 29.64 -44.91 -21.73
C LEU A 162 28.69 -44.12 -22.65
N GLN A 163 27.38 -44.39 -22.54
CA GLN A 163 26.34 -43.75 -23.36
C GLN A 163 26.05 -42.30 -22.90
N ASP A 164 25.79 -41.40 -23.85
CA ASP A 164 25.50 -39.98 -23.58
C ASP A 164 24.28 -39.76 -22.66
N ILE A 165 23.35 -40.72 -22.56
CA ILE A 165 22.15 -40.62 -21.72
C ILE A 165 22.51 -40.60 -20.22
N ALA A 166 23.48 -41.41 -19.79
CA ALA A 166 23.93 -41.45 -18.41
C ALA A 166 24.53 -40.09 -17.97
N PHE A 167 25.17 -39.40 -18.91
CA PHE A 167 25.70 -38.06 -18.70
C PHE A 167 24.58 -37.03 -18.47
N TRP A 168 23.52 -37.06 -19.28
CA TRP A 168 22.36 -36.16 -19.11
C TRP A 168 21.57 -36.41 -17.82
N LEU A 169 21.45 -37.67 -17.39
CA LEU A 169 20.79 -38.02 -16.13
C LEU A 169 21.58 -37.54 -14.91
N SER A 170 22.90 -37.72 -14.91
CA SER A 170 23.78 -37.20 -13.85
C SER A 170 23.68 -35.68 -13.72
N TRP A 171 23.60 -34.98 -14.86
CA TRP A 171 23.37 -33.54 -14.89
C TRP A 171 22.04 -33.15 -14.26
N SER A 172 20.93 -33.77 -14.70
CA SER A 172 19.60 -33.49 -14.16
C SER A 172 19.53 -33.67 -12.64
N LEU A 173 20.15 -34.73 -12.13
CA LEU A 173 20.22 -35.01 -10.69
C LEU A 173 20.96 -33.90 -9.93
N LEU A 174 22.12 -33.46 -10.43
CA LEU A 174 22.90 -32.39 -9.80
C LEU A 174 22.13 -31.07 -9.75
N TYR A 175 21.42 -30.70 -10.82
CA TYR A 175 20.58 -29.49 -10.83
C TYR A 175 19.43 -29.59 -9.84
N THR A 176 18.80 -30.76 -9.76
CA THR A 176 17.68 -31.00 -8.84
C THR A 176 18.12 -30.86 -7.38
N VAL A 177 19.25 -31.48 -7.00
CA VAL A 177 19.82 -31.39 -5.65
C VAL A 177 20.21 -29.94 -5.32
N TYR A 178 20.84 -29.25 -6.26
CA TYR A 178 21.25 -27.86 -6.08
C TYR A 178 20.06 -26.93 -5.85
N ILE A 179 19.02 -27.02 -6.70
CA ILE A 179 17.79 -26.23 -6.54
C ILE A 179 17.13 -26.53 -5.20
N SER A 180 17.07 -27.81 -4.80
CA SER A 180 16.53 -28.21 -3.49
C SER A 180 17.26 -27.55 -2.32
N ILE A 181 18.60 -27.54 -2.31
CA ILE A 181 19.38 -26.91 -1.25
C ILE A 181 19.15 -25.40 -1.21
N THR A 182 19.17 -24.74 -2.37
CA THR A 182 18.92 -23.29 -2.44
C THR A 182 17.50 -22.92 -1.99
N ALA A 183 16.50 -23.74 -2.32
CA ALA A 183 15.13 -23.56 -1.88
C ALA A 183 15.02 -23.72 -0.35
N SER A 184 15.63 -24.75 0.24
CA SER A 184 15.64 -24.97 1.68
C SER A 184 16.32 -23.83 2.45
N LEU A 185 17.46 -23.34 1.95
CA LEU A 185 18.14 -22.17 2.53
C LEU A 185 17.25 -20.93 2.46
N LEU A 186 16.64 -20.66 1.30
CA LEU A 186 15.74 -19.53 1.14
C LEU A 186 14.57 -19.62 2.12
N THR A 187 13.95 -20.79 2.29
CA THR A 187 12.85 -20.99 3.25
C THR A 187 13.28 -20.76 4.70
N LEU A 188 14.51 -21.13 5.07
CA LEU A 188 15.05 -20.91 6.42
C LEU A 188 15.32 -19.42 6.70
N PHE A 189 15.77 -18.67 5.69
CA PHE A 189 16.00 -17.23 5.84
C PHE A 189 14.71 -16.40 5.85
N THR A 190 13.64 -16.91 5.24
CA THR A 190 12.34 -16.22 5.16
C THR A 190 11.39 -16.53 6.32
N ILE A 191 11.67 -17.58 7.10
CA ILE A 191 10.98 -17.93 8.35
C ILE A 191 11.63 -17.17 9.51
#